data_AF-A0A4S1WU66-F1
#
_entry.id   AF-A0A4S1WU66-F1
#
_cell.length_a   1.000
_cell.length_b   1.000
_cell.length_c   1.000
_cell.angle_alpha   90.00
_cell.angle_beta   90.00
_cell.angle_gamma   90.00
#
_symmetry.space_group_name_H-M   'P 1'
#
loop_
_entity.id
_entity.type
_entity.pdbx_description
1 polymer ?
#
loop_
_entity_poly.entity_id
_entity_poly.type
_entity_poly.pdbx_seq_one_letter_code
_entity_poly.pdbx_strand_id
1 'polypeptide(L)'
;MSRASQHELDMRVLMASAPFRRFLLRLANAAGIWIPTAGAEQTLLSREGRRSLGLDILREAAAGLPRGATIEHVLVAILSEATPKETPDADPQDESVER
;
A
#
# COMPACT_ATOMS: atom_id res chain seq x y z
N MET A 1 -3.20 18.20 24.28
CA MET A 1 -2.85 17.23 23.21
C MET A 1 -4.08 16.36 22.94
N SER A 2 -4.64 16.37 21.73
CA SER A 2 -5.79 15.49 21.40
C SER A 2 -5.35 14.03 21.38
N ARG A 3 -6.09 13.14 22.06
CA ARG A 3 -5.87 11.68 22.08
C ARG A 3 -6.16 11.11 20.69
N ALA A 4 -5.38 10.11 20.27
CA ALA A 4 -5.61 9.45 18.98
C ALA A 4 -6.95 8.67 19.00
N SER A 5 -7.67 8.68 17.88
CA SER A 5 -8.91 7.90 17.72
C SER A 5 -8.60 6.41 17.55
N GLN A 6 -9.59 5.53 17.80
CA GLN A 6 -9.40 4.09 17.58
C GLN A 6 -9.03 3.77 16.12
N HIS A 7 -9.67 4.46 15.17
CA HIS A 7 -9.35 4.33 13.75
C HIS A 7 -7.88 4.68 13.44
N GLU A 8 -7.34 5.76 14.01
CA GLU A 8 -5.93 6.11 13.86
C GLU A 8 -5.00 5.03 14.44
N LEU A 9 -5.38 4.41 15.56
CA LEU A 9 -4.62 3.32 16.17
C LEU A 9 -4.63 2.07 15.29
N ASP A 10 -5.80 1.68 14.79
CA ASP A 10 -5.96 0.50 13.93
C ASP A 10 -5.19 0.69 12.61
N MET A 11 -5.30 1.86 11.99
CA MET A 11 -4.57 2.17 10.76
C MET A 11 -3.06 2.22 10.99
N ARG A 12 -2.57 2.66 12.15
CA ARG A 12 -1.13 2.60 12.48
C ARG A 12 -0.63 1.16 12.51
N VAL A 13 -1.39 0.25 13.11
CA VAL A 13 -1.06 -1.19 13.15
C VAL A 13 -1.03 -1.76 11.74
N LEU A 14 -2.03 -1.44 10.92
CA LEU A 14 -2.10 -1.92 9.53
C LEU A 14 -0.97 -1.34 8.66
N MET A 15 -0.71 -0.04 8.71
CA MET A 15 0.34 0.61 7.92
C MET A 15 1.76 0.17 8.32
N ALA A 16 1.97 -0.29 9.55
CA ALA A 16 3.22 -0.92 9.98
C ALA A 16 3.44 -2.31 9.31
N SER A 17 2.37 -2.99 8.87
CA SER A 17 2.42 -4.31 8.24
C SER A 17 2.83 -4.24 6.76
N ALA A 18 3.94 -4.90 6.41
CA ALA A 18 4.37 -5.03 5.01
C ALA A 18 3.33 -5.74 4.12
N PRO A 19 2.67 -6.84 4.55
CA PRO A 19 1.55 -7.43 3.80
C PRO A 19 0.45 -6.44 3.43
N PHE A 20 0.09 -5.54 4.36
CA PHE A 20 -0.95 -4.54 4.11
C PHE A 20 -0.48 -3.49 3.11
N ARG A 21 0.76 -2.99 3.23
CA ARG A 21 1.34 -2.07 2.23
C ARG A 21 1.42 -2.69 0.83
N ARG A 22 1.80 -3.96 0.73
CA ARG A 22 1.76 -4.72 -0.54
C ARG A 22 0.35 -4.86 -1.09
N PHE A 23 -0.64 -5.07 -0.23
CA PHE A 23 -2.04 -5.08 -0.63
C PHE A 23 -2.47 -3.71 -1.20
N LEU A 24 -2.15 -2.61 -0.51
CA LEU A 24 -2.44 -1.25 -0.98
C LEU A 24 -1.73 -0.95 -2.31
N LEU A 25 -0.50 -1.41 -2.50
CA LEU A 25 0.22 -1.29 -3.77
C LEU A 25 -0.53 -1.99 -4.92
N ARG A 26 -0.98 -3.24 -4.71
CA ARG A 26 -1.79 -3.97 -5.70
C ARG A 26 -3.12 -3.27 -5.97
N LEU A 27 -3.75 -2.71 -4.94
CA LEU A 27 -4.99 -1.96 -5.05
C LEU A 27 -4.79 -0.67 -5.87
N ALA A 28 -3.73 0.10 -5.62
CA ALA A 28 -3.40 1.31 -6.38
C ALA A 28 -3.18 0.99 -7.88
N ASN A 29 -2.51 -0.12 -8.18
CA ASN A 29 -2.35 -0.63 -9.54
C ASN A 29 -3.70 -0.99 -10.19
N ALA A 30 -4.54 -1.75 -9.48
CA ALA A 30 -5.85 -2.19 -9.97
C ALA A 30 -6.84 -1.03 -10.15
N ALA A 31 -6.76 0.00 -9.31
CA ALA A 31 -7.52 1.24 -9.41
C ALA A 31 -7.03 2.15 -10.56
N GLY A 32 -5.90 1.81 -11.19
CA GLY A 32 -5.35 2.58 -12.30
C GLY A 32 -4.90 3.97 -11.88
N ILE A 33 -4.38 4.14 -10.67
CA ILE A 33 -3.88 5.43 -10.15
C ILE A 33 -2.75 5.98 -11.03
N TRP A 34 -1.93 5.09 -11.60
CA TRP A 34 -0.78 5.45 -12.45
C TRP A 34 -1.13 5.67 -13.92
N ILE A 35 -2.36 5.37 -14.34
CA ILE A 35 -2.75 5.36 -15.75
C ILE A 35 -3.27 6.76 -16.14
N PRO A 36 -2.70 7.44 -17.15
CA PRO A 36 -3.28 8.68 -17.65
C PRO A 36 -4.70 8.48 -18.19
N THR A 37 -5.61 9.41 -17.93
CA THR A 37 -7.01 9.37 -18.43
C THR A 37 -7.22 10.10 -19.75
N ALA A 38 -6.19 10.71 -20.33
CA ALA A 38 -6.32 11.45 -21.58
C ALA A 38 -6.81 10.54 -22.73
N GLY A 39 -7.98 10.87 -23.30
CA GLY A 39 -8.48 10.28 -24.56
C GLY A 39 -9.39 9.05 -24.46
N ALA A 40 -9.93 8.69 -23.29
CA ALA A 40 -10.68 7.44 -23.09
C ALA A 40 -12.22 7.58 -22.96
N GLU A 41 -12.87 8.39 -23.81
CA GLU A 41 -14.32 8.76 -23.79
C GLU A 41 -15.29 7.69 -23.26
N GLN A 42 -15.31 6.46 -23.81
CA GLN A 42 -16.32 5.44 -23.45
C GLN A 42 -16.01 4.60 -22.21
N THR A 43 -14.78 4.63 -21.69
CA THR A 43 -14.38 3.87 -20.48
C THR A 43 -14.00 4.75 -19.30
N LEU A 44 -14.06 6.08 -19.47
CA LEU A 44 -13.70 7.07 -18.47
C LEU A 44 -14.51 6.91 -17.18
N LEU A 45 -15.85 6.90 -17.26
CA LEU A 45 -16.71 6.84 -16.07
C LEU A 45 -16.42 5.64 -15.15
N SER A 46 -16.29 4.43 -15.73
CA SER A 46 -15.97 3.23 -14.95
C SER A 46 -14.53 3.22 -14.41
N ARG A 47 -13.59 3.81 -15.16
CA ARG A 47 -12.18 3.94 -14.73
C ARG A 47 -12.03 4.99 -13.62
N GLU A 48 -12.72 6.11 -13.74
CA GLU A 48 -12.73 7.18 -12.75
C GLU A 48 -13.41 6.74 -11.46
N GLY A 49 -14.51 5.98 -11.52
CA GLY A 49 -15.13 5.41 -10.33
C GLY A 49 -14.18 4.50 -9.53
N ARG A 50 -13.47 3.59 -10.22
CA ARG A 50 -12.46 2.73 -9.58
C ARG A 50 -11.28 3.53 -9.02
N ARG A 51 -10.82 4.55 -9.76
CA ARG A 51 -9.74 5.42 -9.31
C ARG A 51 -10.14 6.21 -8.06
N SER A 52 -11.35 6.77 -8.05
CA SER A 52 -11.87 7.52 -6.90
C SER A 52 -11.90 6.65 -5.66
N LEU A 53 -12.48 5.44 -5.76
CA LEU A 53 -12.51 4.51 -4.64
C LEU A 53 -11.09 4.13 -4.18
N GLY A 54 -10.17 3.91 -5.12
CA GLY A 54 -8.76 3.66 -4.80
C GLY A 54 -8.13 4.80 -4.00
N LEU A 55 -8.37 6.05 -4.39
CA LEU A 55 -7.88 7.23 -3.69
C LEU A 55 -8.51 7.38 -2.30
N ASP A 56 -9.80 7.08 -2.15
CA ASP A 56 -10.47 7.15 -0.85
C ASP A 56 -9.92 6.12 0.13
N ILE A 57 -9.65 4.90 -0.32
CA ILE A 57 -8.99 3.88 0.51
C ILE A 57 -7.58 4.32 0.94
N LEU A 58 -6.83 4.96 0.03
CA LEU A 58 -5.50 5.50 0.37
C LEU A 58 -5.58 6.68 1.34
N ARG A 59 -6.64 7.49 1.29
CA ARG A 59 -6.88 8.56 2.28
C ARG A 59 -7.15 7.98 3.66
N GLU A 60 -7.95 6.91 3.77
CA GLU A 60 -8.16 6.20 5.03
C GLU A 60 -6.85 5.65 5.59
N ALA A 61 -6.00 5.07 4.73
CA ALA A 61 -4.68 4.57 5.13
C ALA A 61 -3.74 5.67 5.66
N ALA A 62 -3.93 6.95 5.28
CA ALA A 62 -3.13 8.05 5.78
C ALA A 62 -3.31 8.29 7.29
N ALA A 63 -4.43 7.87 7.88
CA ALA A 63 -4.64 7.91 9.33
C ALA A 63 -3.63 7.04 10.11
N GLY A 64 -3.03 6.06 9.44
CA GLY A 64 -1.98 5.20 10.00
C GLY A 64 -0.59 5.81 10.00
N LEU A 65 -0.40 6.98 9.40
CA LEU A 65 0.88 7.68 9.31
C LEU A 65 0.97 8.81 10.36
N PRO A 66 2.16 9.44 10.54
CA PRO A 66 2.30 10.59 11.43
C PRO A 66 1.31 11.70 11.13
N ARG A 67 0.95 12.50 12.14
CA ARG A 67 -0.02 13.60 11.98
C ARG A 67 0.42 14.55 10.86
N GLY A 68 -0.54 14.92 10.01
CA GLY A 68 -0.29 15.76 8.83
C GLY A 68 0.14 14.97 7.58
N ALA A 69 0.23 13.64 7.67
CA ALA A 69 0.44 12.80 6.51
C ALA A 69 -0.71 12.96 5.51
N THR A 70 -0.32 13.02 4.24
CA THR A 70 -1.21 13.14 3.09
C THR A 70 -1.18 11.85 2.27
N ILE A 71 -2.00 11.78 1.23
CA ILE A 71 -2.04 10.63 0.33
C ILE A 71 -0.67 10.36 -0.32
N GLU A 72 0.12 11.40 -0.60
CA GLU A 72 1.46 11.28 -1.16
C GLU A 72 2.39 10.48 -0.24
N HIS A 73 2.27 10.66 1.07
CA HIS A 73 3.06 9.91 2.05
C HIS A 73 2.68 8.42 2.04
N VAL A 74 1.40 8.10 1.84
CA VAL A 74 0.94 6.71 1.68
C VAL A 74 1.50 6.12 0.39
N LEU A 75 1.46 6.87 -0.72
CA LEU A 75 2.03 6.43 -2.00
C LEU A 75 3.52 6.11 -1.89
N VAL A 76 4.30 6.96 -1.21
CA VAL A 76 5.72 6.69 -0.94
C VAL A 76 5.90 5.40 -0.13
N ALA A 77 5.13 5.24 0.95
CA ALA A 77 5.22 4.06 1.80
C ALA A 77 4.92 2.75 1.06
N ILE A 78 3.91 2.73 0.19
CA ILE A 78 3.54 1.52 -0.56
C ILE A 78 4.46 1.27 -1.77
N LEU A 79 4.99 2.32 -2.41
CA LEU A 79 5.96 2.17 -3.50
C LEU A 79 7.28 1.56 -3.03
N SER A 80 7.65 1.76 -1.77
CA SER A 80 8.82 1.07 -1.18
C SER A 80 8.70 -0.46 -1.13
N GLU A 81 7.49 -1.01 -1.31
CA GLU A 81 7.25 -2.45 -1.40
C GLU A 81 7.33 -2.99 -2.84
N ALA A 82 7.49 -2.12 -3.85
CA ALA A 82 7.59 -2.53 -5.25
C ALA A 82 8.94 -3.17 -5.59
N THR A 83 9.98 -2.86 -4.80
CA THR A 83 11.27 -3.54 -4.86
C THR A 83 11.28 -4.69 -3.87
N PRO A 84 11.39 -5.95 -4.33
CA PRO A 84 11.68 -7.05 -3.42
C PRO A 84 12.97 -6.73 -2.69
N LYS A 85 12.93 -6.67 -1.36
CA LYS A 85 14.16 -6.73 -0.58
C LYS A 85 14.72 -8.13 -0.79
N GLU A 86 15.83 -8.22 -1.52
CA GLU A 86 16.64 -9.44 -1.53
C GLU A 86 16.86 -9.82 -0.07
N THR A 87 16.35 -11.00 0.29
CA THR A 87 16.57 -11.54 1.63
C THR A 87 17.98 -12.12 1.59
N PRO A 88 18.93 -11.66 2.43
CA PRO A 88 20.20 -12.35 2.57
C PRO A 88 19.94 -13.71 3.22
N ASP A 89 20.34 -14.76 2.50
CA ASP A 89 20.65 -16.12 2.95
C ASP A 89 19.63 -16.83 3.86
N ALA A 90 18.77 -17.63 3.22
CA ALA A 90 18.46 -18.93 3.80
C ALA A 90 19.69 -19.83 3.57
N ASP A 91 20.58 -19.89 4.55
CA ASP A 91 21.62 -20.91 4.62
C ASP A 91 20.98 -22.29 4.40
N PRO A 92 21.44 -23.10 3.44
CA PRO A 92 21.00 -24.48 3.34
C PRO A 92 21.52 -25.22 4.57
N GLN A 93 20.65 -25.51 5.53
CA GLN A 93 20.95 -26.39 6.64
C GLN A 93 21.28 -27.79 6.10
N ASP A 94 22.58 -28.04 5.96
CA ASP A 94 23.29 -29.24 6.40
C ASP A 94 22.47 -30.55 6.38
N GLU A 95 22.28 -31.12 5.18
CA GLU A 95 21.94 -32.53 5.02
C GLU A 95 23.19 -33.41 5.28
N SER A 96 23.74 -33.36 6.49
CA SER A 96 24.60 -34.44 6.98
C SER A 96 23.73 -35.49 7.66
N VAL A 97 23.00 -36.24 6.80
CA VAL A 97 22.36 -37.50 7.19
C VAL A 97 23.47 -38.51 7.47
N GLU A 98 23.57 -38.93 8.74
CA GLU A 98 24.34 -40.08 9.20
C GLU A 98 24.18 -41.29 8.28
N ARG A 99 25.31 -41.82 7.80
CA ARG A 99 25.49 -43.23 7.48
C ARG A 99 26.88 -43.70 7.87
#